data_AF-A0A0C9Q512-F1
#
_entry.id   AF-A0A0C9Q512-F1
#
_cell.length_a   1.000
_cell.length_b   1.000
_cell.length_c   1.000
_cell.angle_alpha   90.00
_cell.angle_beta   90.00
_cell.angle_gamma   90.00
#
_symmetry.space_group_name_H-M   'P 1'
#
loop_
_entity.id
_entity.type
_entity.pdbx_description
1 polymer ?
#
loop_
_entity_poly.entity_id
_entity_poly.type
_entity_poly.pdbx_seq_one_letter_code
_entity_poly.pdbx_strand_id
1 'polypeptide(L)'
;MILVVSIVYWISLLITIRIQKHYAKSNSLVVPASEATLTTVAALSQQGVADDPQIISGRIVFLSLFIWGLLLFQFYSASIVGSLLTTPPHTITTVKNLTDSDMDVGAEDVAWAPDMFRTTPIAEEKELYLKKIKPHENTPKNKFVPLLEGMGKVKKGGFAFYTESAPAYKLIKDTFHEDEICELQEIQSHPAREVTMVTAKHSPFTKLIIYG
;
A
#
# COMPACT_ATOMS: atom_id res chain seq x y z
N MET A 1 -10.54 -2.67 -21.35
CA MET A 1 -11.65 -3.64 -21.23
C MET A 1 -13.01 -2.94 -21.16
N ILE A 2 -13.25 -2.02 -20.21
CA ILE A 2 -14.52 -1.29 -20.08
C ILE A 2 -14.91 -0.59 -21.39
N LEU A 3 -14.00 0.19 -21.98
CA LEU A 3 -14.24 0.88 -23.26
C LEU A 3 -14.65 -0.07 -24.40
N VAL A 4 -14.07 -1.27 -24.45
CA VAL A 4 -14.38 -2.27 -25.49
C VAL A 4 -15.82 -2.76 -25.31
N VAL A 5 -16.22 -3.05 -24.08
CA VAL A 5 -17.59 -3.49 -23.77
C VAL A 5 -18.61 -2.36 -24.02
N SER A 6 -18.27 -1.11 -23.67
CA SER A 6 -19.09 0.06 -24.01
C SER A 6 -19.28 0.21 -25.53
N ILE A 7 -18.22 0.02 -26.32
CA ILE A 7 -18.28 0.07 -27.79
C ILE A 7 -19.17 -1.06 -28.34
N VAL A 8 -19.07 -2.27 -27.80
CA VAL A 8 -19.94 -3.40 -28.20
C VAL A 8 -21.42 -3.08 -27.93
N TYR A 9 -21.74 -2.52 -26.76
CA TYR A 9 -23.10 -2.10 -26.43
C TYR A 9 -23.59 -0.94 -27.33
N TRP A 10 -22.70 -0.01 -27.68
CA TRP A 10 -23.03 1.07 -28.60
C TRP A 10 -23.32 0.57 -30.03
N ILE A 11 -22.50 -0.35 -30.55
CA ILE A 11 -22.73 -0.96 -31.87
C ILE A 11 -24.04 -1.75 -31.86
N SER A 12 -24.31 -2.53 -30.81
CA SER A 12 -25.54 -3.33 -30.72
C SER A 12 -26.79 -2.46 -30.58
N LEU A 13 -26.75 -1.36 -29.83
CA LEU A 13 -27.83 -0.37 -29.81
C LEU A 13 -28.04 0.30 -31.17
N LEU A 14 -26.97 0.70 -31.86
CA LEU A 14 -27.07 1.24 -33.22
C LEU A 14 -27.74 0.25 -34.20
N ILE A 15 -27.37 -1.02 -34.13
CA ILE A 15 -27.98 -2.07 -34.96
C ILE A 15 -29.47 -2.20 -34.62
N THR A 16 -29.86 -2.22 -33.34
CA THR A 16 -31.27 -2.32 -32.95
C THR A 16 -32.10 -1.13 -33.45
N ILE A 17 -31.56 0.10 -33.38
CA ILE A 17 -32.21 1.30 -33.90
C ILE A 17 -32.36 1.22 -35.43
N ARG A 18 -31.33 0.76 -36.15
CA ARG A 18 -31.37 0.57 -37.61
C ARG A 18 -32.39 -0.48 -38.03
N ILE A 19 -32.48 -1.60 -37.30
CA ILE A 19 -33.47 -2.65 -37.53
C ILE A 19 -34.88 -2.12 -37.27
N GLN A 20 -35.09 -1.39 -36.16
CA GLN A 20 -36.37 -0.77 -35.86
C GLN A 20 -36.81 0.18 -36.97
N LYS A 21 -35.89 0.99 -37.50
CA LYS A 21 -36.16 1.86 -38.66
C LYS A 21 -36.57 1.07 -39.90
N HIS A 22 -35.87 -0.01 -40.21
CA HIS A 22 -36.15 -0.84 -41.38
C HIS A 22 -37.54 -1.49 -41.29
N TYR A 23 -37.91 -2.03 -40.12
CA TYR A 23 -39.23 -2.63 -39.89
C TYR A 23 -40.37 -1.62 -39.82
N ALA A 24 -40.15 -0.43 -39.25
CA ALA A 24 -41.18 0.59 -39.10
C ALA A 24 -41.53 1.34 -40.40
N LYS A 25 -40.74 1.15 -41.49
CA LYS A 25 -40.93 1.78 -42.81
C LYS A 25 -41.18 3.31 -42.74
N SER A 26 -40.67 3.95 -41.69
CA SER A 26 -40.89 5.36 -41.38
C SER A 26 -39.70 6.19 -41.86
N ASN A 27 -39.96 7.13 -42.78
CA ASN A 27 -38.96 8.06 -43.31
C ASN A 27 -38.67 9.25 -42.38
N SER A 28 -39.40 9.42 -41.27
CA SER A 28 -39.30 10.63 -40.42
C SER A 28 -38.26 10.55 -39.30
N LEU A 29 -37.79 9.37 -38.92
CA LEU A 29 -36.73 9.24 -37.90
C LEU A 29 -35.35 9.13 -38.57
N VAL A 30 -34.70 10.28 -38.75
CA VAL A 30 -33.24 10.34 -38.85
C VAL A 30 -32.73 10.39 -37.41
N VAL A 31 -32.59 9.23 -36.77
CA VAL A 31 -31.88 9.13 -35.48
C VAL A 31 -30.38 9.22 -35.80
N PRO A 32 -29.71 10.34 -35.49
CA PRO A 32 -28.28 10.46 -35.71
C PRO A 32 -27.54 9.48 -34.79
N ALA A 33 -26.35 9.03 -35.21
CA ALA A 33 -25.50 8.17 -34.37
C ALA A 33 -25.16 8.82 -33.01
N SER A 34 -25.27 10.15 -32.92
CA SER A 34 -25.11 10.94 -31.70
C SER A 34 -26.19 10.65 -30.64
N GLU A 35 -27.42 10.32 -31.03
CA GLU A 35 -28.46 9.94 -30.07
C GLU A 35 -28.16 8.57 -29.46
N ALA A 36 -27.68 7.61 -30.25
CA ALA A 36 -27.23 6.33 -29.73
C ALA A 36 -26.02 6.50 -28.77
N THR A 37 -25.07 7.39 -29.07
CA THR A 37 -24.00 7.72 -28.12
C THR A 37 -24.55 8.32 -26.83
N LEU A 38 -25.49 9.27 -26.94
CA LEU A 38 -26.05 9.95 -25.77
C LEU A 38 -26.84 8.98 -24.90
N THR A 39 -27.59 8.06 -25.51
CA THR A 39 -28.30 6.99 -24.82
C THR A 39 -27.36 6.00 -24.15
N THR A 40 -26.25 5.63 -24.79
CA THR A 40 -25.26 4.77 -24.13
C THR A 40 -24.58 5.45 -22.94
N VAL A 41 -24.27 6.74 -23.06
CA VAL A 41 -23.65 7.54 -21.99
C VAL A 41 -24.64 7.75 -20.85
N ALA A 42 -25.90 8.01 -21.14
CA ALA A 42 -26.97 8.12 -20.17
C ALA A 42 -27.14 6.79 -19.40
N ALA A 43 -27.28 5.67 -20.11
CA ALA A 43 -27.41 4.35 -19.48
C ALA A 43 -26.17 3.96 -18.64
N LEU A 44 -24.96 4.30 -19.11
CA LEU A 44 -23.72 4.15 -18.33
C LEU A 44 -23.72 4.98 -17.05
N SER A 45 -24.28 6.18 -17.12
CA SER A 45 -24.46 7.10 -16.00
C SER A 45 -25.68 6.74 -15.14
N GLN A 46 -26.34 5.61 -15.43
CA GLN A 46 -27.60 5.16 -14.81
C GLN A 46 -28.75 6.19 -14.94
N GLN A 47 -28.67 7.05 -15.96
CA GLN A 47 -29.72 7.98 -16.33
C GLN A 47 -30.61 7.35 -17.41
N GLY A 48 -31.92 7.51 -17.26
CA GLY A 48 -32.87 7.15 -18.30
C GLY A 48 -32.85 8.15 -19.46
N VAL A 49 -33.20 7.69 -20.66
CA VAL A 49 -33.50 8.55 -21.81
C VAL A 49 -34.99 8.46 -22.11
N ALA A 50 -35.58 9.55 -22.60
CA ALA A 50 -37.03 9.66 -22.82
C ALA A 50 -37.57 8.71 -23.92
N ASP A 51 -36.72 8.22 -24.82
CA ASP A 51 -37.14 7.35 -25.93
C ASP A 51 -36.80 5.89 -25.65
N ASP A 52 -37.85 5.09 -25.46
CA ASP A 52 -37.75 3.65 -25.23
C ASP A 52 -37.63 2.85 -26.54
N PRO A 53 -36.75 1.82 -26.60
CA PRO A 53 -36.74 0.85 -27.69
C PRO A 53 -38.09 0.14 -27.83
N GLN A 54 -38.66 0.17 -29.03
CA GLN A 54 -39.98 -0.44 -29.28
C GLN A 54 -39.88 -1.94 -29.58
N ILE A 55 -38.73 -2.39 -30.08
CA ILE A 55 -38.49 -3.81 -30.37
C ILE A 55 -37.99 -4.57 -29.12
N ILE A 56 -38.45 -5.81 -28.94
CA ILE A 56 -38.10 -6.66 -27.79
C ILE A 56 -36.57 -6.86 -27.67
N SER A 57 -35.89 -7.07 -28.81
CA SER A 57 -34.43 -7.22 -28.84
C SER A 57 -33.70 -5.97 -28.35
N GLY A 58 -34.20 -4.77 -28.69
CA GLY A 58 -33.67 -3.50 -28.19
C GLY A 58 -33.85 -3.35 -26.68
N ARG A 59 -34.99 -3.78 -26.14
CA ARG A 59 -35.24 -3.78 -24.69
C ARG A 59 -34.30 -4.72 -23.94
N ILE A 60 -33.99 -5.89 -24.48
CA ILE A 60 -33.04 -6.84 -23.88
C ILE A 60 -31.62 -6.23 -23.85
N VAL A 61 -31.18 -5.62 -24.95
CA VAL A 61 -29.87 -4.94 -25.03
C VAL A 61 -29.80 -3.75 -24.08
N PHE A 62 -30.88 -2.99 -23.96
CA PHE A 62 -30.96 -1.84 -23.06
C PHE A 62 -30.92 -2.28 -21.60
N LEU A 63 -31.69 -3.31 -21.23
CA LEU A 63 -31.70 -3.87 -19.87
C LEU A 63 -30.34 -4.48 -19.49
N SER A 64 -29.69 -5.21 -20.41
CA SER A 64 -28.36 -5.75 -20.16
C SER A 64 -27.30 -4.66 -20.01
N LEU A 65 -27.40 -3.56 -20.77
CA LEU A 65 -26.56 -2.37 -20.59
C LEU A 65 -26.74 -1.74 -19.21
N PHE A 66 -27.97 -1.60 -18.70
CA PHE A 66 -28.21 -1.09 -17.35
C PHE A 66 -27.68 -2.02 -16.25
N ILE A 67 -27.90 -3.33 -16.37
CA ILE A 67 -27.34 -4.30 -15.41
C ILE A 67 -25.82 -4.21 -15.40
N TRP A 68 -25.20 -4.14 -16.58
CA TRP A 68 -23.76 -4.01 -16.70
C TRP A 68 -23.25 -2.67 -16.12
N GLY A 69 -23.93 -1.56 -16.37
CA GLY A 69 -23.62 -0.25 -15.78
C GLY A 69 -23.74 -0.22 -14.26
N LEU A 70 -24.76 -0.88 -13.71
CA LEU A 70 -24.95 -1.05 -12.27
C LEU A 70 -23.80 -1.86 -11.66
N LEU A 71 -23.43 -2.98 -12.28
CA LEU A 71 -22.30 -3.80 -11.82
C LEU A 71 -20.99 -3.01 -11.85
N LEU A 72 -20.72 -2.28 -12.94
CA LEU A 72 -19.54 -1.42 -13.04
C LEU A 72 -19.47 -0.39 -11.91
N PHE A 73 -20.58 0.31 -11.66
CA PHE A 73 -20.64 1.31 -10.60
C PHE A 73 -20.40 0.70 -9.22
N GLN A 74 -20.99 -0.47 -8.95
CA GLN A 74 -20.79 -1.18 -7.69
C GLN A 74 -19.33 -1.58 -7.49
N PHE A 75 -18.70 -2.19 -8.50
CA PHE A 75 -17.29 -2.58 -8.42
C PHE A 75 -16.36 -1.39 -8.28
N TYR A 76 -16.59 -0.32 -9.05
CA TYR A 76 -15.78 0.89 -8.99
C TYR A 76 -15.88 1.56 -7.60
N SER A 77 -17.10 1.67 -7.06
CA SER A 77 -17.33 2.22 -5.72
C SER A 77 -16.63 1.37 -4.64
N ALA A 78 -16.75 0.04 -4.73
CA ALA A 78 -16.09 -0.87 -3.81
C ALA A 78 -14.55 -0.78 -3.90
N SER A 79 -13.99 -0.64 -5.10
CA SER A 79 -12.54 -0.47 -5.29
C SER A 79 -12.01 0.85 -4.74
N ILE A 80 -12.73 1.97 -4.94
CA ILE A 80 -12.35 3.26 -4.34
C ILE A 80 -12.38 3.18 -2.82
N VAL A 81 -13.49 2.70 -2.25
CA VAL A 81 -13.62 2.56 -0.79
C VAL A 81 -12.55 1.61 -0.25
N GLY A 82 -12.30 0.50 -0.94
CA GLY A 82 -11.23 -0.43 -0.58
C GLY A 82 -9.85 0.24 -0.60
N SER A 83 -9.56 1.06 -1.62
CA SER A 83 -8.30 1.80 -1.70
C SER A 83 -8.15 2.86 -0.61
N LEU A 84 -9.24 3.48 -0.15
CA LEU A 84 -9.23 4.49 0.91
C LEU A 84 -9.11 3.89 2.30
N LEU A 85 -9.63 2.67 2.49
CA LEU A 85 -9.51 1.90 3.73
C LEU A 85 -8.19 1.14 3.86
N THR A 86 -7.46 0.97 2.75
CA THR A 86 -6.17 0.29 2.75
C THR A 86 -5.10 1.24 3.27
N THR A 87 -4.27 0.78 4.20
CA THR A 87 -3.13 1.54 4.70
C THR A 87 -2.23 1.96 3.53
N PRO A 88 -1.78 3.23 3.45
CA PRO A 88 -0.88 3.66 2.39
C PRO A 88 0.38 2.79 2.40
N PRO A 89 0.87 2.37 1.22
CA PRO A 89 2.03 1.49 1.14
C PRO A 89 3.27 2.18 1.71
N HIS A 90 4.01 1.48 2.55
CA HIS A 90 5.27 1.99 3.08
C HIS A 90 6.32 2.10 1.96
N THR A 91 6.93 3.28 1.82
CA THR A 91 7.94 3.56 0.78
C THR A 91 9.34 3.10 1.19
N ILE A 92 9.64 3.12 2.49
CA ILE A 92 10.96 2.78 3.05
C ILE A 92 10.90 1.36 3.62
N THR A 93 11.26 0.36 2.83
CA THR A 93 11.18 -1.07 3.22
C THR A 93 12.54 -1.73 3.42
N THR A 94 13.62 -1.09 2.97
CA THR A 94 14.98 -1.64 3.04
C THR A 94 15.92 -0.66 3.73
N VAL A 95 17.01 -1.18 4.28
CA VAL A 95 18.08 -0.37 4.87
C VAL A 95 18.63 0.63 3.85
N LYS A 96 18.73 0.24 2.57
CA LYS A 96 19.16 1.14 1.50
C LYS A 96 18.20 2.30 1.26
N ASN A 97 16.89 2.02 1.14
CA ASN A 97 15.88 3.08 1.01
C ASN A 97 15.89 4.01 2.24
N LEU A 98 16.18 3.47 3.43
CA LEU A 98 16.33 4.26 4.65
C LEU A 98 17.58 5.14 4.59
N THR A 99 18.70 4.64 4.08
CA THR A 99 19.95 5.40 3.90
C THR A 99 19.80 6.54 2.89
N ASP A 100 18.98 6.35 1.86
CA ASP A 100 18.77 7.34 0.79
C ASP A 100 17.62 8.33 1.05
N SER A 101 16.78 8.08 2.06
CA SER A 101 15.71 9.01 2.44
C SER A 101 16.23 10.21 3.25
N ASP A 102 15.38 11.22 3.43
CA ASP A 102 15.66 12.37 4.32
C ASP A 102 15.38 12.08 5.81
N MET A 103 14.97 10.85 6.15
CA MET A 103 14.61 10.49 7.52
C MET A 103 15.84 10.46 8.43
N ASP A 104 15.73 11.04 9.62
CA ASP A 104 16.83 11.00 10.59
C ASP A 104 16.92 9.61 11.25
N VAL A 105 18.14 9.17 11.56
CA VAL A 105 18.42 7.83 12.08
C VAL A 105 19.25 7.93 13.35
N GLY A 106 18.85 7.20 14.38
CA GLY A 106 19.68 6.94 15.56
C GLY A 106 19.72 5.46 15.91
N ALA A 107 20.58 5.13 16.86
CA ALA A 107 20.76 3.79 17.37
C ALA A 107 20.69 3.78 18.89
N GLU A 108 20.36 2.63 19.46
CA GLU A 108 20.34 2.45 20.90
C GLU A 108 21.74 2.56 21.50
N ASP A 109 21.85 3.28 22.62
CA ASP A 109 23.09 3.40 23.39
C ASP A 109 23.33 2.14 24.24
N VAL A 110 23.85 1.10 23.57
CA VAL A 110 24.27 -0.17 24.18
C VAL A 110 25.73 -0.44 23.87
N ALA A 111 26.44 -1.05 24.82
CA ALA A 111 27.89 -1.23 24.76
C ALA A 111 28.40 -1.93 23.47
N TRP A 112 27.58 -2.79 22.87
CA TRP A 112 27.93 -3.56 21.67
C TRP A 112 27.59 -2.85 20.35
N ALA A 113 26.66 -1.87 20.34
CA ALA A 113 26.18 -1.27 19.10
C ALA A 113 27.27 -0.53 18.30
N PRO A 114 28.14 0.31 18.91
CA PRO A 114 29.20 0.98 18.17
C PRO A 114 30.20 0.02 17.51
N ASP A 115 30.53 -1.09 18.17
CA ASP A 115 31.45 -2.09 17.65
C ASP A 115 30.82 -2.91 16.51
N MET A 116 29.53 -3.24 16.67
CA MET A 116 28.75 -3.91 15.62
C MET A 116 28.73 -3.08 14.33
N PHE A 117 28.44 -1.78 14.39
CA PHE A 117 28.45 -0.92 13.21
C PHE A 117 29.83 -0.75 12.56
N ARG A 118 30.92 -0.84 13.35
CA ARG A 118 32.30 -0.77 12.83
C ARG A 118 32.74 -2.06 12.14
N THR A 119 32.24 -3.20 12.61
CA THR A 119 32.67 -4.53 12.17
C THR A 119 31.68 -5.22 11.23
N THR A 120 30.52 -4.61 10.94
CA THR A 120 29.51 -5.20 10.07
C THR A 120 30.07 -5.53 8.67
N PRO A 121 29.90 -6.77 8.19
CA PRO A 121 30.26 -7.15 6.83
C PRO A 121 29.20 -6.70 5.80
N ILE A 122 28.02 -6.26 6.25
CA ILE A 122 26.88 -5.89 5.41
C ILE A 122 27.11 -4.48 4.85
N ALA A 123 27.13 -4.36 3.53
CA ALA A 123 27.50 -3.11 2.86
C ALA A 123 26.47 -1.99 3.11
N GLU A 124 25.19 -2.31 3.07
CA GLU A 124 24.07 -1.39 3.24
C GLU A 124 24.05 -0.77 4.64
N GLU A 125 24.37 -1.56 5.67
CA GLU A 125 24.44 -1.09 7.05
C GLU A 125 25.68 -0.24 7.30
N LYS A 126 26.81 -0.64 6.72
CA LYS A 126 28.03 0.16 6.77
C LYS A 126 27.78 1.52 6.13
N GLU A 127 27.06 1.57 5.03
CA GLU A 127 26.64 2.81 4.38
C GLU A 127 25.71 3.64 5.27
N LEU A 128 24.67 3.03 5.86
CA LEU A 128 23.78 3.68 6.82
C LEU A 128 24.57 4.31 7.97
N TYR A 129 25.48 3.54 8.58
CA TYR A 129 26.31 4.01 9.68
C TYR A 129 27.18 5.18 9.25
N LEU A 130 27.90 5.06 8.13
CA LEU A 130 28.79 6.11 7.66
C LEU A 130 28.06 7.38 7.25
N LYS A 131 26.84 7.28 6.70
CA LYS A 131 26.09 8.42 6.17
C LYS A 131 25.25 9.12 7.26
N LYS A 132 24.61 8.38 8.17
CA LYS A 132 23.59 8.92 9.08
C LYS A 132 23.93 8.84 10.58
N ILE A 133 24.66 7.82 11.02
CA ILE A 133 24.86 7.56 12.46
C ILE A 133 26.23 8.07 12.94
N LYS A 134 27.29 7.89 12.14
CA LYS A 134 28.64 8.30 12.48
C LYS A 134 28.69 9.84 12.64
N PRO A 135 29.28 10.36 13.73
CA PRO A 135 29.45 11.80 13.89
C PRO A 135 30.32 12.37 12.77
N HIS A 136 29.81 13.39 12.06
CA HIS A 136 30.56 14.25 11.15
C HIS A 136 30.44 15.70 11.61
N GLU A 137 31.20 16.62 11.00
CA GLU A 137 31.15 18.06 11.33
C GLU A 137 29.74 18.66 11.28
N ASN A 138 28.83 18.11 10.46
CA ASN A 138 27.47 18.59 10.25
C ASN A 138 26.37 17.73 10.92
N THR A 139 26.71 16.69 11.69
CA THR A 139 25.74 15.81 12.36
C THR A 139 25.75 16.04 13.88
N PRO A 140 24.58 15.98 14.57
CA PRO A 140 24.54 16.05 16.04
C PRO A 140 25.48 15.01 16.66
N LYS A 141 26.25 15.44 17.66
CA LYS A 141 27.37 14.66 18.25
C LYS A 141 26.96 13.34 18.90
N ASN A 142 25.68 13.07 19.12
CA ASN A 142 25.23 11.82 19.73
C ASN A 142 23.96 11.27 19.05
N LYS A 143 24.15 10.31 18.13
CA LYS A 143 23.07 9.52 17.51
C LYS A 143 22.78 8.22 18.27
N PHE A 144 23.58 7.93 19.30
CA PHE A 144 23.30 6.86 20.25
C PHE A 144 22.47 7.42 21.39
N VAL A 145 21.26 6.90 21.57
CA VAL A 145 20.31 7.38 22.56
C VAL A 145 19.70 6.23 23.35
N PRO A 146 19.27 6.45 24.61
CA PRO A 146 18.57 5.43 25.37
C PRO A 146 17.29 4.96 24.68
N LEU A 147 16.94 3.68 24.85
CA LEU A 147 15.75 3.05 24.26
C LEU A 147 14.47 3.90 24.39
N LEU A 148 14.17 4.35 25.61
CA LEU A 148 12.96 5.13 25.89
C LEU A 148 12.93 6.45 25.12
N GLU A 149 14.07 7.13 25.00
CA GLU A 149 14.17 8.40 24.28
C GLU A 149 14.08 8.17 22.76
N GLY A 150 14.79 7.15 22.25
CA GLY A 150 14.77 6.79 20.84
C GLY A 150 13.37 6.41 20.36
N MET A 151 12.69 5.55 21.10
CA MET A 151 11.31 5.14 20.80
C MET A 151 10.31 6.28 20.97
N GLY A 152 10.54 7.19 21.92
CA GLY A 152 9.77 8.43 22.01
C GLY A 152 9.91 9.34 20.80
N LYS A 153 11.06 9.33 20.11
CA LYS A 153 11.25 10.03 18.83
C LYS A 153 10.56 9.31 17.68
N VAL A 154 10.64 7.97 17.62
CA VAL A 154 9.90 7.16 16.64
C VAL A 154 8.40 7.44 16.74
N LYS A 155 7.85 7.46 17.95
CA LYS A 155 6.43 7.76 18.23
C LYS A 155 6.00 9.14 17.70
N LYS A 156 6.88 10.15 17.73
CA LYS A 156 6.60 11.49 17.19
C LYS A 156 6.64 11.55 15.65
N GLY A 157 7.15 10.50 15.00
CA GLY A 157 7.34 10.44 13.55
C GLY A 157 8.63 11.11 13.06
N GLY A 158 9.03 10.77 11.83
CA GLY A 158 10.20 11.36 11.15
C GLY A 158 11.56 10.87 11.63
N PHE A 159 11.61 9.82 12.45
CA PHE A 159 12.84 9.26 13.00
C PHE A 159 12.83 7.73 12.92
N ALA A 160 13.91 7.16 12.40
CA ALA A 160 14.18 5.72 12.49
C ALA A 160 15.15 5.42 13.63
N PHE A 161 14.84 4.36 14.37
CA PHE A 161 15.63 3.96 15.52
C PHE A 161 16.06 2.51 15.39
N TYR A 162 17.38 2.30 15.42
CA TYR A 162 17.97 0.97 15.47
C TYR A 162 18.02 0.51 16.93
N THR A 163 17.37 -0.61 17.24
CA THR A 163 17.32 -1.24 18.56
C THR A 163 17.02 -2.73 18.42
N GLU A 164 17.12 -3.48 19.51
CA GLU A 164 16.71 -4.87 19.56
C GLU A 164 15.17 -5.00 19.52
N SER A 165 14.66 -5.95 18.72
CA SER A 165 13.22 -6.12 18.53
C SER A 165 12.49 -6.44 19.84
N ALA A 166 13.03 -7.30 20.71
CA ALA A 166 12.34 -7.73 21.93
C ALA A 166 11.99 -6.59 22.90
N PRO A 167 12.93 -5.74 23.35
CA PRO A 167 12.60 -4.59 24.20
C PRO A 167 11.78 -3.53 23.46
N ALA A 168 12.00 -3.33 22.15
CA ALA A 168 11.21 -2.40 21.35
C ALA A 168 9.73 -2.80 21.27
N TYR A 169 9.43 -4.07 20.96
CA TYR A 169 8.06 -4.59 20.88
C TYR A 169 7.32 -4.47 22.21
N LYS A 170 8.01 -4.72 23.33
CA LYS A 170 7.44 -4.52 24.66
C LYS A 170 7.05 -3.05 24.86
N LEU A 171 7.96 -2.13 24.55
CA LEU A 171 7.69 -0.70 24.73
C LEU A 171 6.59 -0.19 23.80
N ILE A 172 6.56 -0.64 22.53
CA ILE A 172 5.49 -0.32 21.57
C ILE A 172 4.15 -0.74 22.15
N LYS A 173 4.03 -1.99 22.60
CA LYS A 173 2.80 -2.52 23.20
C LYS A 173 2.35 -1.71 24.43
N ASP A 174 3.29 -1.25 25.24
CA ASP A 174 2.99 -0.54 26.49
C ASP A 174 2.69 0.95 26.28
N THR A 175 3.14 1.55 25.17
CA THR A 175 3.15 3.03 25.02
C THR A 175 2.58 3.58 23.72
N PHE A 176 2.41 2.78 22.66
CA PHE A 176 1.89 3.24 21.36
C PHE A 176 0.38 2.98 21.27
N HIS A 177 -0.34 3.88 20.60
CA HIS A 177 -1.72 3.67 20.20
C HIS A 177 -1.82 2.79 18.94
N GLU A 178 -3.00 2.21 18.67
CA GLU A 178 -3.18 1.28 17.55
C GLU A 178 -2.91 1.94 16.18
N ASP A 179 -3.28 3.21 16.02
CA ASP A 179 -2.98 4.01 14.83
C ASP A 179 -1.46 4.22 14.66
N GLU A 180 -0.75 4.55 15.74
CA GLU A 180 0.71 4.68 15.74
C GLU A 180 1.42 3.36 15.40
N ILE A 181 0.84 2.23 15.83
CA ILE A 181 1.34 0.88 15.48
C ILE A 181 1.10 0.59 14.00
N CYS A 182 -0.05 0.96 13.45
CA CYS A 182 -0.37 0.78 12.02
C CYS A 182 0.52 1.62 11.10
N GLU A 183 1.02 2.76 11.56
CA GLU A 183 1.95 3.61 10.82
C GLU A 183 3.42 3.17 10.97
N LEU A 184 3.74 2.36 11.98
CA LEU A 184 5.09 1.90 12.27
C LEU A 184 5.57 0.89 11.22
N GLN A 185 6.80 1.11 10.74
CA GLN A 185 7.49 0.20 9.83
C GLN A 185 8.73 -0.39 10.50
N GLU A 186 8.82 -1.71 10.58
CA GLU A 186 10.05 -2.42 10.96
C GLU A 186 10.87 -2.76 9.71
N ILE A 187 12.19 -2.57 9.78
CA ILE A 187 13.13 -3.00 8.75
C ILE A 187 14.15 -3.93 9.42
N GLN A 188 14.17 -5.18 8.98
CA GLN A 188 15.16 -6.13 9.46
C GLN A 188 16.54 -5.77 8.90
N SER A 189 17.43 -5.33 9.77
CA SER A 189 18.82 -5.01 9.43
C SER A 189 19.69 -6.26 9.35
N HIS A 190 19.54 -7.15 10.35
CA HIS A 190 20.32 -8.37 10.49
C HIS A 190 19.44 -9.63 10.45
N PRO A 191 20.00 -10.77 9.97
CA PRO A 191 19.37 -12.05 10.21
C PRO A 191 19.28 -12.32 11.72
N ALA A 192 18.26 -13.07 12.12
CA ALA A 192 18.08 -13.49 13.50
C ALA A 192 19.37 -14.17 14.01
N ARG A 193 19.87 -13.71 15.15
CA ARG A 193 21.01 -14.32 15.83
C ARG A 193 20.51 -15.14 17.02
N GLU A 194 21.07 -16.31 17.20
CA GLU A 194 20.81 -17.12 18.38
C GLU A 194 21.50 -16.48 19.59
N VAL A 195 20.72 -16.25 20.64
CA VAL A 195 21.22 -15.80 21.94
C VAL A 195 21.21 -16.98 22.91
N THR A 196 22.24 -17.08 23.75
CA THR A 196 22.35 -18.14 24.76
C THR A 196 22.77 -17.54 26.09
N MET A 197 22.57 -18.29 27.16
CA MET A 197 23.03 -17.90 28.49
C MET A 197 24.56 -17.91 28.54
N VAL A 198 25.13 -16.82 29.07
CA VAL A 198 26.58 -16.66 29.18
C VAL A 198 27.08 -17.36 30.45
N THR A 199 28.10 -18.21 30.33
CA THR A 199 28.77 -18.84 31.47
C THR A 199 30.19 -18.32 31.64
N ALA A 200 30.72 -18.41 32.86
CA ALA A 200 32.13 -18.13 33.12
C ALA A 200 33.03 -19.08 32.30
N LYS A 201 34.19 -18.58 31.87
CA LYS A 201 35.17 -19.37 31.12
C LYS A 201 35.57 -20.60 31.94
N HIS A 202 35.50 -21.78 31.33
CA HIS A 202 35.73 -23.10 31.96
C HIS A 202 34.74 -23.47 33.09
N SER A 203 33.55 -22.86 33.13
CA SER A 203 32.50 -23.27 34.06
C SER A 203 32.11 -24.74 33.85
N PRO A 204 31.97 -25.56 34.91
CA PRO A 204 31.47 -26.91 34.80
C PRO A 204 30.02 -26.95 34.29
N PHE A 205 29.29 -25.83 34.40
CA PHE A 205 27.89 -25.70 33.98
C PHE A 205 27.71 -25.41 32.49
N THR A 206 28.78 -25.14 31.74
CA THR A 206 28.69 -24.79 30.31
C THR A 206 27.98 -25.88 29.49
N LYS A 207 28.28 -27.15 29.75
CA LYS A 207 27.61 -28.25 29.05
C LYS A 207 26.12 -28.34 29.40
N LEU A 208 25.77 -28.12 30.67
CA LEU A 208 24.39 -28.16 31.13
C LEU A 208 23.55 -27.04 30.48
N ILE A 209 24.14 -25.87 30.25
CA ILE A 209 23.45 -24.72 29.67
C ILE A 209 23.36 -24.80 28.13
N ILE A 210 24.37 -25.38 27.46
CA ILE A 210 24.38 -25.51 25.99
C ILE A 210 23.53 -26.69 25.51
N TYR A 211 23.51 -27.80 26.25
CA TYR A 211 22.82 -29.03 25.84
C TYR A 211 21.50 -29.28 26.58
N GLY A 212 21.15 -28.45 27.55
CA GLY A 212 19.92 -28.54 28.34
C GLY A 212 18.69 -28.02 27.61
#